data_AF-A0A508AS08-F1
#
_entry.id   AF-A0A508AS08-F1
#
_cell.length_a   1.000
_cell.length_b   1.000
_cell.length_c   1.000
_cell.angle_alpha   90.00
_cell.angle_beta   90.00
_cell.angle_gamma   90.00
#
_symmetry.space_group_name_H-M   'P 1'
#
loop_
_entity.id
_entity.type
_entity.pdbx_description
1 polymer ?
#
loop_
_entity_poly.entity_id
_entity_poly.type
_entity_poly.pdbx_seq_one_letter_code
_entity_poly.pdbx_strand_id
1 'polypeptide(L)'
;MRGISMRWHAARLAAAGFHPELFDYASVTVDPERAIPRLLQALSRSPCHVVGHSLGGVLALSTLRRHPGLPVSRVVCLGSPLCGSAVARDAGGGPWRRMTVGRSAPVLQRGCPEMPEGIEVGMVAGDRPLGLGQLFGRVEGPHDGTVALAETRPPGLRDHVVVPASHSGLLFSVAAARQVLNFLQTGRFLHAA
;
A
#
# COMPACT_ATOMS: atom_id res chain seq x y z
N MET A 1 0.59 -11.74 12.12
CA MET A 1 2.06 -11.63 12.20
C MET A 1 2.40 -10.16 12.27
N ARG A 2 3.00 -9.75 13.39
CA ARG A 2 3.18 -8.36 13.84
C ARG A 2 4.32 -7.69 13.06
N GLY A 3 4.09 -6.61 12.30
CA GLY A 3 5.11 -5.69 11.75
C GLY A 3 6.28 -6.24 10.90
N ILE A 4 6.39 -7.56 10.72
CA ILE A 4 7.54 -8.22 10.08
C ILE A 4 7.53 -8.03 8.56
N SER A 5 6.36 -7.80 7.96
CA SER A 5 6.19 -7.73 6.50
C SER A 5 7.03 -6.63 5.85
N MET A 6 7.14 -5.46 6.50
CA MET A 6 7.88 -4.31 5.96
C MET A 6 9.37 -4.28 6.34
N ARG A 7 9.87 -5.26 7.13
CA ARG A 7 11.27 -5.27 7.61
C ARG A 7 12.29 -5.27 6.47
N TRP A 8 11.95 -5.92 5.36
CA TRP A 8 12.83 -6.01 4.19
C TRP A 8 13.00 -4.66 3.48
N HIS A 9 11.90 -3.93 3.31
CA HIS A 9 11.92 -2.55 2.81
C HIS A 9 12.65 -1.63 3.78
N ALA A 10 12.35 -1.73 5.09
CA ALA A 10 13.04 -0.96 6.12
C ALA A 10 14.56 -1.19 6.10
N ALA A 11 15.02 -2.44 6.01
CA ALA A 11 16.46 -2.74 5.95
C ALA A 11 17.15 -2.08 4.74
N ARG A 12 16.51 -2.09 3.57
CA ARG A 12 17.04 -1.44 2.37
C ARG A 12 17.04 0.08 2.45
N LEU A 13 15.99 0.66 3.00
CA LEU A 13 15.89 2.10 3.24
C LEU A 13 16.98 2.55 4.22
N ALA A 14 17.19 1.80 5.31
CA ALA A 14 18.25 2.06 6.26
C ALA A 14 19.64 1.99 5.62
N ALA A 15 19.89 0.99 4.78
CA ALA A 15 21.15 0.87 4.02
C ALA A 15 21.38 2.04 3.05
N ALA A 16 20.32 2.75 2.65
CA ALA A 16 20.37 3.93 1.78
C ALA A 16 20.32 5.27 2.55
N GLY A 17 20.47 5.24 3.89
CA GLY A 17 20.56 6.43 4.74
C GLY A 17 19.24 6.95 5.30
N PHE A 18 18.12 6.24 5.15
CA PHE A 18 16.86 6.59 5.81
C PHE A 18 16.82 6.03 7.25
N HIS A 19 15.91 6.57 8.08
CA HIS A 19 15.63 6.09 9.43
C HIS A 19 14.21 5.52 9.53
N PRO A 20 13.96 4.29 9.04
CA PRO A 20 12.61 3.74 8.97
C PRO A 20 12.08 3.35 10.35
N GLU A 21 10.87 3.81 10.66
CA GLU A 21 10.06 3.32 11.78
C GLU A 21 8.98 2.36 11.27
N LEU A 22 8.89 1.17 11.86
CA LEU A 22 7.86 0.20 11.51
C LEU A 22 6.57 0.47 12.30
N PHE A 23 5.49 0.75 11.57
CA PHE A 23 4.16 0.88 12.14
C PHE A 23 3.38 -0.44 11.97
N ASP A 24 3.03 -1.08 13.07
CA ASP A 24 2.24 -2.31 13.09
C ASP A 24 0.79 -2.02 13.48
N TYR A 25 -0.15 -2.69 12.82
CA TYR A 25 -1.57 -2.64 13.16
C TYR A 25 -2.26 -3.95 12.77
N ALA A 26 -3.25 -4.32 13.58
CA ALA A 26 -4.00 -5.56 13.40
C ALA A 26 -5.09 -5.40 12.32
N SER A 27 -4.69 -5.49 11.05
CA SER A 27 -5.59 -5.33 9.89
C SER A 27 -6.70 -6.39 9.79
N VAL A 28 -6.47 -7.59 10.31
CA VAL A 28 -7.39 -8.72 10.12
C VAL A 28 -8.35 -8.89 11.29
N THR A 29 -7.84 -8.76 12.52
CA THR A 29 -8.59 -9.08 13.74
C THR A 29 -9.26 -7.87 14.38
N VAL A 30 -8.85 -6.65 14.01
CA VAL A 30 -9.36 -5.40 14.55
C VAL A 30 -9.83 -4.52 13.39
N ASP A 31 -10.78 -3.63 13.66
CA ASP A 31 -11.14 -2.58 12.72
C ASP A 31 -9.91 -1.70 12.44
N PRO A 32 -9.44 -1.62 11.19
CA PRO A 32 -8.24 -0.86 10.85
C PRO A 32 -8.36 0.63 11.15
N GLU A 33 -9.58 1.19 11.19
CA GLU A 33 -9.78 2.59 11.57
C GLU A 33 -9.32 2.85 13.02
N ARG A 34 -9.27 1.82 13.89
CA ARG A 34 -8.71 1.94 15.25
C ARG A 34 -7.19 2.17 15.25
N ALA A 35 -6.50 1.90 14.15
CA ALA A 35 -5.08 2.23 14.01
C ALA A 35 -4.85 3.73 13.76
N ILE A 36 -5.87 4.47 13.33
CA ILE A 36 -5.73 5.85 12.86
C ILE A 36 -5.24 6.80 13.95
N PRO A 37 -5.75 6.79 15.19
CA PRO A 37 -5.21 7.67 16.23
C PRO A 37 -3.71 7.45 16.47
N ARG A 38 -3.24 6.21 16.42
CA ARG A 38 -1.81 5.87 16.55
C ARG A 38 -1.01 6.27 15.31
N LEU A 39 -1.58 6.08 14.12
CA LEU A 39 -0.97 6.50 12.86
C LEU A 39 -0.82 8.02 12.82
N LEU A 40 -1.87 8.75 13.19
CA LEU A 40 -1.86 10.20 13.32
C LEU A 40 -0.76 10.66 14.28
N GLN A 41 -0.70 10.07 15.48
CA GLN A 41 0.35 10.39 16.44
C GLN A 41 1.76 10.14 15.89
N ALA A 42 1.96 9.05 15.13
CA ALA A 42 3.26 8.76 14.53
C ALA A 42 3.62 9.77 13.44
N LEU A 43 2.69 10.11 12.55
CA LEU A 43 2.91 11.04 11.44
C LEU A 43 3.07 12.50 11.89
N SER A 44 2.54 12.88 13.05
CA SER A 44 2.65 14.24 13.57
C SER A 44 4.01 14.57 14.22
N ARG A 45 4.89 13.58 14.45
CA ARG A 45 6.12 13.79 15.26
C ARG A 45 7.15 14.68 14.56
N SER A 46 7.35 14.45 13.27
CA SER A 46 8.40 15.10 12.50
C SER A 46 8.12 14.94 11.00
N PRO A 47 8.74 15.79 10.15
CA PRO A 47 8.69 15.62 8.71
C PRO A 47 9.12 14.21 8.30
N CYS A 48 8.27 13.52 7.54
CA CYS A 48 8.53 12.13 7.17
C CYS A 48 7.95 11.75 5.81
N HIS A 49 8.28 10.53 5.39
CA HIS A 49 7.68 9.85 4.25
C HIS A 49 6.99 8.57 4.73
N VAL A 50 6.02 8.09 3.95
CA VAL A 50 5.28 6.87 4.27
C VAL A 50 5.45 5.83 3.16
N VAL A 51 5.66 4.58 3.55
CA VAL A 51 5.58 3.44 2.63
C VAL A 51 4.52 2.48 3.18
N GLY A 52 3.44 2.29 2.41
CA GLY A 52 2.30 1.46 2.81
C GLY A 52 2.06 0.34 1.83
N HIS A 53 1.93 -0.90 2.33
CA HIS A 53 1.56 -2.06 1.50
C HIS A 53 0.06 -2.33 1.60
N SER A 54 -0.59 -2.60 0.47
CA SER A 54 -1.99 -3.02 0.40
C SER A 54 -2.89 -2.05 1.17
N LEU A 55 -3.64 -2.54 2.17
CA LEU A 55 -4.45 -1.73 3.09
C LEU A 55 -3.68 -0.57 3.75
N GLY A 56 -2.39 -0.75 4.06
CA GLY A 56 -1.58 0.26 4.75
C GLY A 56 -1.45 1.54 3.94
N GLY A 57 -1.35 1.44 2.61
CA GLY A 57 -1.36 2.61 1.74
C GLY A 57 -2.72 3.31 1.72
N VAL A 58 -3.82 2.54 1.69
CA VAL A 58 -5.19 3.09 1.74
C VAL A 58 -5.41 3.86 3.06
N LEU A 59 -4.98 3.30 4.19
CA LEU A 59 -5.10 3.95 5.50
C LEU A 59 -4.25 5.22 5.59
N ALA A 60 -2.99 5.16 5.14
CA ALA A 60 -2.11 6.31 5.13
C ALA A 60 -2.72 7.49 4.35
N LEU A 61 -3.15 7.26 3.11
CA LEU A 61 -3.78 8.31 2.30
C LEU A 61 -5.10 8.79 2.90
N SER A 62 -5.93 7.88 3.41
CA SER A 62 -7.20 8.24 4.07
C SER A 62 -6.98 9.13 5.31
N THR A 63 -5.92 8.88 6.07
CA THR A 63 -5.53 9.72 7.22
C THR A 63 -5.02 11.08 6.75
N LEU A 64 -4.15 11.12 5.75
CA LEU A 64 -3.57 12.37 5.24
C LEU A 64 -4.63 13.30 4.62
N ARG A 65 -5.62 12.75 3.92
CA ARG A 65 -6.76 13.55 3.42
C ARG A 65 -7.59 14.19 4.52
N ARG A 66 -7.76 13.50 5.65
CA ARG A 66 -8.51 14.01 6.80
C ARG A 66 -7.69 15.00 7.65
N HIS A 67 -6.37 15.00 7.47
CA HIS A 67 -5.43 15.80 8.26
C HIS A 67 -4.34 16.40 7.36
N PRO A 68 -4.69 17.37 6.48
CA PRO A 68 -3.77 17.92 5.48
C PRO A 68 -2.57 18.69 6.06
N GLY A 69 -2.60 19.04 7.35
CA GLY A 69 -1.49 19.71 8.05
C GLY A 69 -0.38 18.76 8.55
N LEU A 70 -0.48 17.45 8.29
CA LEU A 70 0.56 16.51 8.68
C LEU A 70 1.84 16.75 7.87
N PRO A 71 3.03 16.70 8.50
CA PRO A 71 4.30 16.98 7.84
C PRO A 71 4.78 15.77 6.99
N VAL A 72 3.92 15.26 6.10
CA VAL A 72 4.25 14.15 5.19
C VAL A 72 4.39 14.68 3.78
N SER A 73 5.54 14.48 3.16
CA SER A 73 5.82 15.00 1.81
C SER A 73 5.63 13.95 0.70
N ARG A 74 5.87 12.67 1.01
CA ARG A 74 5.80 11.59 0.02
C ARG A 74 5.18 10.32 0.61
N VAL A 75 4.36 9.67 -0.20
CA VAL A 75 3.78 8.37 0.11
C VAL A 75 4.04 7.40 -1.04
N VAL A 76 4.61 6.23 -0.75
CA VAL A 76 4.69 5.13 -1.70
C VAL A 76 3.71 4.04 -1.31
N CYS A 77 2.78 3.75 -2.19
CA CYS A 77 1.85 2.63 -2.07
C CYS A 77 2.41 1.40 -2.81
N LEU A 78 2.48 0.26 -2.12
CA LEU A 78 2.88 -1.03 -2.69
C LEU A 78 1.61 -1.87 -2.90
N GLY A 79 1.13 -1.95 -4.15
CA GLY A 79 -0.04 -2.75 -4.51
C GLY A 79 -1.31 -2.36 -3.74
N SER A 80 -1.49 -1.08 -3.40
CA SER A 80 -2.69 -0.64 -2.67
C SER A 80 -3.87 -0.47 -3.63
N PRO A 81 -5.06 -1.04 -3.33
CA PRO A 81 -6.25 -0.89 -4.16
C PRO A 81 -6.91 0.47 -3.94
N LEU A 82 -6.28 1.54 -4.43
CA LEU A 82 -6.71 2.92 -4.20
C LEU A 82 -8.03 3.26 -4.90
N CYS A 83 -8.37 2.61 -6.00
CA CYS A 83 -9.69 2.73 -6.64
C CYS A 83 -10.74 1.77 -6.04
N GLY A 84 -10.42 1.12 -4.93
CA GLY A 84 -11.25 0.12 -4.29
C GLY A 84 -11.08 -1.28 -4.89
N SER A 85 -11.22 -2.29 -4.05
CA SER A 85 -10.96 -3.69 -4.40
C SER A 85 -12.25 -4.45 -4.77
N ALA A 86 -12.29 -5.01 -5.97
CA ALA A 86 -13.32 -5.93 -6.42
C ALA A 86 -13.31 -7.22 -5.58
N VAL A 87 -12.12 -7.68 -5.23
CA VAL A 87 -11.93 -8.81 -4.30
C VAL A 87 -12.56 -8.54 -2.94
N ALA A 88 -12.49 -7.30 -2.44
CA ALA A 88 -13.15 -6.93 -1.19
C ALA A 88 -14.68 -6.79 -1.33
N ARG A 89 -15.21 -6.49 -2.53
CA ARG A 89 -16.65 -6.33 -2.81
C ARG A 89 -17.37 -7.67 -2.99
N ASP A 90 -16.68 -8.68 -3.50
CA ASP A 90 -17.28 -9.98 -3.71
C ASP A 90 -17.55 -10.70 -2.37
N ALA A 91 -18.83 -10.88 -2.06
CA ALA A 91 -19.33 -11.53 -0.85
C ALA A 91 -19.44 -13.06 -0.98
N GLY A 92 -19.20 -13.63 -2.17
CA GLY A 92 -19.30 -15.06 -2.47
C GLY A 92 -18.05 -15.89 -2.13
N GLY A 93 -17.01 -15.24 -1.61
CA GLY A 93 -15.78 -15.91 -1.18
C GLY A 93 -16.01 -16.82 0.03
N GLY A 94 -15.48 -18.05 -0.03
CA GLY A 94 -15.53 -19.01 1.07
C GLY A 94 -14.97 -18.45 2.41
N PRO A 95 -15.21 -19.15 3.53
CA PRO A 95 -14.92 -18.66 4.89
C PRO A 95 -13.49 -18.13 5.11
N TRP A 96 -12.48 -18.68 4.43
CA TRP A 96 -11.09 -18.23 4.48
C TRP A 96 -10.87 -16.80 3.96
N ARG A 97 -11.64 -16.35 2.97
CA ARG A 97 -11.55 -15.00 2.39
C ARG A 97 -12.17 -13.94 3.30
N ARG A 98 -13.24 -14.33 4.01
CA ARG A 98 -13.86 -13.53 5.07
C ARG A 98 -12.90 -13.37 6.27
N MET A 99 -12.01 -14.33 6.50
CA MET A 99 -10.97 -14.28 7.53
C MET A 99 -9.75 -13.44 7.14
N THR A 100 -9.46 -13.19 5.86
CA THR A 100 -8.29 -12.38 5.45
C THR A 100 -8.63 -10.91 5.20
N VAL A 101 -9.82 -10.61 4.67
CA VAL A 101 -10.31 -9.23 4.46
C VAL A 101 -11.06 -8.73 5.69
N GLY A 102 -11.71 -9.61 6.45
CA GLY A 102 -12.22 -9.36 7.80
C GLY A 102 -12.94 -8.01 7.97
N ARG A 103 -12.55 -7.28 9.01
CA ARG A 103 -13.06 -5.93 9.32
C ARG A 103 -12.50 -4.83 8.40
N SER A 104 -11.54 -5.14 7.53
CA SER A 104 -10.96 -4.21 6.56
C SER A 104 -11.79 -4.06 5.29
N ALA A 105 -12.77 -4.94 5.06
CA ALA A 105 -13.54 -4.95 3.81
C ALA A 105 -14.14 -3.57 3.45
N PRO A 106 -14.78 -2.82 4.35
CA PRO A 106 -15.36 -1.53 4.00
C PRO A 106 -14.32 -0.51 3.53
N VAL A 107 -13.13 -0.50 4.14
CA VAL A 107 -12.02 0.40 3.76
C VAL A 107 -11.46 0.00 2.41
N LEU A 108 -11.24 -1.30 2.17
CA LEU A 108 -10.71 -1.81 0.90
C LEU A 108 -11.71 -1.68 -0.25
N GLN A 109 -13.01 -1.80 0.01
CA GLN A 109 -14.06 -1.61 -0.99
C GLN A 109 -14.11 -0.16 -1.48
N ARG A 110 -13.95 0.81 -0.56
CA ARG A 110 -13.92 2.24 -0.88
C ARG A 110 -12.61 2.66 -1.53
N GLY A 111 -11.48 2.12 -1.08
CA GLY A 111 -10.16 2.62 -1.46
C GLY A 111 -9.92 4.06 -0.98
N CYS A 112 -9.04 4.77 -1.68
CA CYS A 112 -8.78 6.20 -1.52
C CYS A 112 -8.37 6.79 -2.88
N PRO A 113 -9.34 7.09 -3.77
CA PRO A 113 -9.04 7.47 -5.15
C PRO A 113 -8.63 8.93 -5.33
N GLU A 114 -8.90 9.79 -4.36
CA GLU A 114 -8.46 11.19 -4.39
C GLU A 114 -7.14 11.33 -3.63
N MET A 115 -6.16 12.03 -4.21
CA MET A 115 -4.86 12.23 -3.57
C MET A 115 -4.92 13.41 -2.57
N PRO A 116 -4.26 13.32 -1.41
CA PRO A 116 -4.11 14.45 -0.51
C PRO A 116 -3.29 15.57 -1.16
N GLU A 117 -3.73 16.82 -0.99
CA GLU A 117 -3.07 17.99 -1.54
C GLU A 117 -1.65 18.17 -0.97
N GLY A 118 -0.70 18.59 -1.80
CA GLY A 118 0.68 18.87 -1.39
C GLY A 118 1.54 17.65 -1.09
N ILE A 119 1.03 16.43 -1.31
CA ILE A 119 1.76 15.18 -1.05
C ILE A 119 2.01 14.45 -2.38
N GLU A 120 3.27 14.12 -2.65
CA GLU A 120 3.61 13.29 -3.82
C GLU A 120 3.28 11.81 -3.53
N VAL A 121 2.32 11.25 -4.26
CA VAL A 121 1.92 9.84 -4.09
C VAL A 121 2.39 9.00 -5.27
N GLY A 122 3.19 7.98 -4.99
CA GLY A 122 3.69 7.01 -5.96
C GLY A 122 3.06 5.63 -5.75
N MET A 123 2.76 4.93 -6.85
CA MET A 123 2.29 3.55 -6.82
C MET A 123 3.30 2.58 -7.43
N VAL A 124 3.71 1.56 -6.67
CA VAL A 124 4.39 0.37 -7.20
C VAL A 124 3.40 -0.79 -7.23
N ALA A 125 2.99 -1.20 -8.42
CA ALA A 125 2.04 -2.28 -8.63
C ALA A 125 2.74 -3.58 -9.07
N GLY A 126 2.25 -4.73 -8.63
CA GLY A 126 2.69 -6.04 -9.12
C GLY A 126 1.84 -6.52 -10.30
N ASP A 127 2.38 -7.41 -11.14
CA ASP A 127 1.64 -8.02 -12.26
C ASP A 127 1.76 -9.56 -12.32
N ARG A 128 2.37 -10.19 -11.31
CA ARG A 128 2.54 -11.65 -11.28
C ARG A 128 1.55 -12.29 -10.33
N PRO A 129 0.52 -13.03 -10.80
CA PRO A 129 -0.42 -13.71 -9.93
C PRO A 129 0.17 -15.04 -9.41
N LEU A 130 1.33 -14.99 -8.76
CA LEU A 130 2.05 -16.15 -8.25
C LEU A 130 2.04 -16.19 -6.71
N GLY A 131 1.61 -17.31 -6.11
CA GLY A 131 1.59 -17.53 -4.66
C GLY A 131 0.18 -17.60 -4.05
N LEU A 132 0.08 -17.40 -2.73
CA LEU A 132 -1.17 -17.50 -1.93
C LEU A 132 -2.30 -16.58 -2.42
N GLY A 133 -2.02 -15.66 -3.35
CA GLY A 133 -2.97 -14.78 -4.02
C GLY A 133 -4.01 -15.50 -4.89
N GLN A 134 -3.67 -16.66 -5.45
CA GLN A 134 -4.57 -17.40 -6.35
C GLN A 134 -5.86 -17.92 -5.69
N LEU A 135 -5.99 -17.79 -4.36
CA LEU A 135 -7.17 -18.16 -3.58
C LEU A 135 -8.23 -17.03 -3.46
N PHE A 136 -7.98 -15.81 -3.98
CA PHE A 136 -8.83 -14.64 -3.71
C PHE A 136 -9.96 -14.37 -4.73
N GLY A 137 -10.19 -15.29 -5.66
CA GLY A 137 -11.25 -15.19 -6.69
C GLY A 137 -10.73 -14.75 -8.06
N ARG A 138 -11.62 -14.63 -9.04
CA ARG A 138 -11.27 -14.15 -10.38
C ARG A 138 -11.01 -12.64 -10.31
N VAL A 139 -9.76 -12.24 -10.51
CA VAL A 139 -9.39 -10.85 -10.76
C VAL A 139 -9.30 -10.68 -12.28
N GLU A 140 -9.97 -9.68 -12.83
CA GLU A 140 -9.97 -9.43 -14.27
C GLU A 140 -8.78 -8.55 -14.68
N GLY A 141 -8.23 -8.83 -15.88
CA GLY A 141 -7.07 -8.12 -16.42
C GLY A 141 -5.75 -8.45 -15.70
N PRO A 142 -4.66 -7.71 -15.98
CA PRO A 142 -3.37 -7.92 -15.31
C PRO A 142 -3.46 -7.59 -13.82
N HIS A 143 -2.88 -8.45 -12.97
CA HIS A 143 -3.00 -8.35 -11.52
C HIS A 143 -1.85 -9.05 -10.79
N ASP A 144 -1.63 -8.69 -9.52
CA ASP A 144 -0.59 -9.27 -8.66
C ASP A 144 -1.05 -10.53 -7.89
N GLY A 145 -2.23 -11.05 -8.23
CA GLY A 145 -2.91 -12.12 -7.51
C GLY A 145 -3.93 -11.65 -6.47
N THR A 146 -3.98 -10.37 -6.11
CA THR A 146 -4.98 -9.85 -5.14
C THR A 146 -5.60 -8.53 -5.59
N VAL A 147 -4.79 -7.67 -6.19
CA VAL A 147 -5.17 -6.34 -6.63
C VAL A 147 -4.95 -6.24 -8.14
N ALA A 148 -5.98 -5.80 -8.87
CA ALA A 148 -5.87 -5.57 -10.30
C ALA A 148 -5.04 -4.31 -10.57
N LEU A 149 -4.29 -4.25 -11.68
CA LEU A 149 -3.56 -3.03 -12.04
C LEU A 149 -4.49 -1.82 -12.15
N ALA A 150 -5.71 -2.01 -12.66
CA ALA A 150 -6.73 -0.96 -12.73
C ALA A 150 -7.11 -0.39 -11.35
N GLU A 151 -7.10 -1.22 -10.30
CA GLU A 151 -7.41 -0.79 -8.93
C GLU A 151 -6.30 0.07 -8.30
N THR A 152 -5.11 0.04 -8.88
CA THR A 152 -3.92 0.78 -8.41
C THR A 152 -3.71 2.13 -9.09
N ARG A 153 -4.59 2.52 -10.03
CA ARG A 153 -4.41 3.70 -10.90
C ARG A 153 -5.46 4.80 -10.67
N PRO A 154 -5.54 5.38 -9.46
CA PRO A 154 -6.37 6.56 -9.27
C PRO A 154 -5.78 7.76 -10.03
N PRO A 155 -6.62 8.73 -10.41
CA PRO A 155 -6.11 9.99 -10.94
C PRO A 155 -5.28 10.73 -9.88
N GLY A 156 -4.31 11.52 -10.33
CA GLY A 156 -3.51 12.38 -9.45
C GLY A 156 -2.26 11.74 -8.83
N LEU A 157 -1.98 10.46 -9.10
CA LEU A 157 -0.67 9.88 -8.75
C LEU A 157 0.46 10.70 -9.38
N ARG A 158 1.52 10.93 -8.61
CA ARG A 158 2.74 11.55 -9.10
C ARG A 158 3.44 10.64 -10.10
N ASP A 159 3.45 9.34 -9.82
CA ASP A 159 4.03 8.33 -10.69
C ASP A 159 3.40 6.94 -10.41
N HIS A 160 3.45 6.05 -11.40
CA HIS A 160 2.95 4.68 -11.33
C HIS A 160 3.92 3.75 -12.07
N VAL A 161 4.43 2.73 -11.38
CA VAL A 161 5.33 1.74 -11.98
C VAL A 161 4.85 0.32 -11.71
N VAL A 162 5.01 -0.55 -12.69
CA VAL A 162 4.69 -1.98 -12.58
C VAL A 162 5.99 -2.77 -12.41
N VAL A 163 6.02 -3.71 -11.48
CA VAL A 163 7.14 -4.63 -11.26
C VAL A 163 6.70 -6.08 -11.34
N PRO A 164 7.55 -7.01 -11.80
CA PRO A 164 7.21 -8.43 -11.92
C PRO A 164 7.20 -9.11 -10.54
N ALA A 165 6.17 -8.85 -9.75
CA ALA A 165 5.98 -9.38 -8.41
C ALA A 165 4.51 -9.70 -8.13
N SER A 166 4.27 -10.66 -7.23
CA SER A 166 2.95 -10.91 -6.67
C SER A 166 2.64 -9.97 -5.50
N HIS A 167 1.40 -9.99 -5.05
CA HIS A 167 0.92 -9.08 -4.00
C HIS A 167 1.78 -9.16 -2.74
N SER A 168 2.07 -10.37 -2.26
CA SER A 168 2.99 -10.61 -1.14
C SER A 168 4.45 -10.51 -1.57
N GLY A 169 4.77 -10.84 -2.83
CA GLY A 169 6.11 -10.67 -3.41
C GLY A 169 6.60 -9.23 -3.39
N LEU A 170 5.72 -8.23 -3.47
CA LEU A 170 6.06 -6.81 -3.35
C LEU A 170 6.78 -6.48 -2.04
N LEU A 171 6.48 -7.18 -0.94
CA LEU A 171 7.14 -6.98 0.36
C LEU A 171 8.63 -7.38 0.34
N PHE A 172 9.00 -8.33 -0.53
CA PHE A 172 10.34 -8.90 -0.60
C PHE A 172 11.06 -8.55 -1.92
N SER A 173 10.39 -7.85 -2.83
CA SER A 173 10.93 -7.54 -4.15
C SER A 173 12.04 -6.50 -4.08
N VAL A 174 13.23 -6.88 -4.58
CA VAL A 174 14.37 -5.96 -4.75
C VAL A 174 14.02 -4.86 -5.75
N ALA A 175 13.28 -5.21 -6.82
CA ALA A 175 12.81 -4.24 -7.80
C ALA A 175 11.87 -3.21 -7.15
N ALA A 176 10.90 -3.66 -6.34
CA ALA A 176 10.00 -2.76 -5.64
C ALA A 176 10.76 -1.84 -4.67
N ALA A 177 11.70 -2.38 -3.89
CA ALA A 177 12.48 -1.57 -2.95
C ALA A 177 13.35 -0.52 -3.65
N ARG A 178 13.91 -0.83 -4.82
CA ARG A 178 14.62 0.16 -5.66
C ARG A 178 13.70 1.29 -6.12
N GLN A 179 12.49 0.95 -6.53
CA GLN A 179 11.49 1.95 -6.93
C GLN A 179 11.07 2.85 -5.75
N VAL A 180 10.80 2.25 -4.59
CA VAL A 180 10.50 2.98 -3.35
C VAL A 180 11.62 3.97 -3.03
N LEU A 181 12.87 3.50 -3.02
CA LEU A 181 14.01 4.33 -2.69
C LEU A 181 14.12 5.54 -3.63
N ASN A 182 14.08 5.29 -4.95
CA ASN A 182 14.20 6.36 -5.94
C ASN A 182 13.06 7.38 -5.82
N PHE A 183 11.83 6.92 -5.58
CA PHE A 183 10.68 7.80 -5.41
C PHE A 183 10.81 8.65 -4.14
N LEU A 184 11.22 8.06 -3.02
CA LEU A 184 11.42 8.80 -1.78
C LEU A 184 12.51 9.87 -1.92
N GLN A 185 13.51 9.67 -2.77
CA GLN A 185 14.57 10.65 -3.03
C GLN A 185 14.17 11.71 -4.06
N THR A 186 13.49 11.33 -5.14
CA THR A 186 13.33 12.17 -6.34
C THR A 186 11.88 12.52 -6.70
N GLY A 187 10.89 11.85 -6.10
CA GLY A 187 9.48 11.97 -6.46
C GLY A 187 9.10 11.26 -7.77
N ARG A 188 9.99 10.42 -8.34
CA ARG A 188 9.74 9.65 -9.57
C ARG A 188 10.21 8.20 -9.43
N PHE A 189 9.63 7.31 -10.21
CA PHE A 189 10.10 5.94 -10.36
C PHE A 189 11.15 5.83 -11.47
N LEU A 190 11.90 4.74 -11.43
CA LEU A 190 12.83 4.34 -12.48
C LEU A 190 12.02 3.67 -13.59
N HIS A 191 11.78 4.40 -14.67
CA HIS A 191 11.20 3.86 -15.89
C HIS A 191 12.32 3.45 -16.84
N ALA A 192 12.15 2.33 -17.55
CA ALA A 192 13.04 2.01 -18.67
C ALA A 192 12.86 3.10 -19.74
N ALA A 193 13.98 3.58 -20.28
CA ALA A 193 13.99 4.48 -21.43
C ALA A 193 13.60 3.74 -22.72
#